data_AF-A0A1L3LMS0-F1
#
_entry.id   AF-A0A1L3LMS0-F1
#
_cell.length_a   1.000
_cell.length_b   1.000
_cell.length_c   1.000
_cell.angle_alpha   90.00
_cell.angle_beta   90.00
_cell.angle_gamma   90.00
#
_symmetry.space_group_name_H-M   'P 1'
#
loop_
_entity.id
_entity.type
_entity.pdbx_description
1 polymer ?
#
loop_
_entity_poly.entity_id
_entity_poly.type
_entity_poly.pdbx_seq_one_letter_code
_entity_poly.pdbx_strand_id
1 'polypeptide(L)'
;MPGAEQPATAEGEQLQGQPAPEVVDERTTEEKQKVAEDPAASDDTVVLPVEKGAAVLDSDKDADNAGGNRAREARRKQREELRAKEETVAPPTDDASAQAAIPVEVREEIPQKIEAVLKEEGERVEEAPAFAVPETTNIVNNTVINNTVINNTTVNNTTENNVTEVQVVEQVDDRVILGVGDRIFVRGDDRPRLRQNSEESYYDNLSGGRVRETIVRPGGYQIVTVYNRYGDILTRTRVDRDGNEYVMMYTPEYEEDRPAIVDVGYDLPPMRLGIPVDEYIVDVAEDPDRDYYEFLSEPPVEQVERVYTIDEVRNSARLRDKVRRIDLDTIHFATGSAEVSMTQAKTLRGVADAMNKVLEKDPGETFFIEGHTDAVGADRSNLVLSDERAESVAVLLTEVYGVPAENLVTQGYGERFLKISTREAEQENRRVTIRRVTPLVRPVAQR
;
A
#
# COMPACT_ATOMS: atom_id res chain seq x y z
N MET A 1 -12.00 44.56 13.08
CA MET A 1 -11.13 45.24 12.10
C MET A 1 -10.10 46.01 12.92
N PRO A 2 -8.81 45.67 12.90
CA PRO A 2 -8.05 44.93 11.89
C PRO A 2 -8.22 43.41 12.10
N GLY A 3 -8.14 42.52 11.13
CA GLY A 3 -7.36 42.50 9.90
C GLY A 3 -6.45 41.27 9.99
N ALA A 4 -7.03 40.08 10.14
CA ALA A 4 -6.28 38.83 10.09
C ALA A 4 -5.88 38.61 8.64
N GLU A 5 -4.60 38.83 8.34
CA GLU A 5 -3.99 38.39 7.09
C GLU A 5 -4.18 36.88 6.98
N GLN A 6 -4.98 36.46 6.00
CA GLN A 6 -4.90 35.12 5.45
C GLN A 6 -3.44 34.89 5.05
N PRO A 7 -2.83 33.74 5.40
CA PRO A 7 -1.54 33.41 4.82
C PRO A 7 -1.71 33.41 3.30
N ALA A 8 -0.84 34.15 2.62
CA ALA A 8 -0.85 34.26 1.18
C ALA A 8 -0.88 32.84 0.59
N THR A 9 -1.92 32.52 -0.18
CA THR A 9 -1.87 31.43 -1.14
C THR A 9 -0.69 31.73 -2.05
N ALA A 10 0.44 31.09 -1.78
CA ALA A 10 1.44 30.89 -2.81
C ALA A 10 0.69 30.20 -3.95
N GLU A 11 0.53 30.89 -5.07
CA GLU A 11 0.24 30.24 -6.35
C GLU A 11 1.42 29.30 -6.60
N GLY A 12 1.35 28.12 -5.99
CA GLY A 12 2.39 27.13 -6.08
C GLY A 12 2.56 26.78 -7.54
N GLU A 13 3.79 26.96 -8.05
CA GLU A 13 4.19 26.36 -9.31
C GLU A 13 3.62 24.94 -9.34
N GLN A 14 2.79 24.67 -10.34
CA GLN A 14 2.28 23.33 -10.55
C GLN A 14 3.51 22.43 -10.61
N LEU A 15 3.66 21.52 -9.66
CA LEU A 15 4.49 20.33 -9.78
C LEU A 15 3.86 19.47 -10.90
N GLN A 16 3.84 19.99 -12.12
CA GLN A 16 3.50 19.26 -13.33
C GLN A 16 4.78 18.51 -13.69
N GLY A 17 4.85 17.26 -13.21
CA GLY A 17 5.80 16.32 -13.77
C GLY A 17 5.66 16.29 -15.29
N GLN A 18 6.77 16.06 -15.99
CA GLN A 18 6.69 15.79 -17.44
C GLN A 18 5.67 14.67 -17.67
N PRO A 19 4.81 14.78 -18.71
CA PRO A 19 3.83 13.74 -18.96
C PRO A 19 4.57 12.40 -19.12
N ALA A 20 4.11 11.39 -18.38
CA ALA A 20 4.71 10.06 -18.45
C ALA A 20 4.86 9.63 -19.93
N PRO A 21 6.04 9.09 -20.29
CA PRO A 21 6.35 8.73 -21.66
C PRO A 21 5.37 7.68 -22.16
N GLU A 22 4.99 7.78 -23.43
CA GLU A 22 4.13 6.77 -24.04
C GLU A 22 4.89 5.44 -24.14
N VAL A 23 4.20 4.37 -23.71
CA VAL A 23 4.72 3.02 -23.73
C VAL A 23 4.00 2.23 -24.80
N VAL A 24 4.75 1.86 -25.84
CA VAL A 24 4.23 1.08 -26.96
C VAL A 24 4.65 -0.37 -26.76
N ASP A 25 3.67 -1.23 -26.51
CA ASP A 25 3.83 -2.68 -26.49
C ASP A 25 3.37 -3.26 -27.83
N GLU A 26 4.33 -3.72 -28.64
CA GLU A 26 4.09 -4.25 -29.98
C GLU A 26 3.51 -5.69 -29.98
N ARG A 27 3.43 -6.34 -28.82
CA ARG A 27 2.87 -7.69 -28.69
C ARG A 27 1.37 -7.68 -28.97
N THR A 28 0.92 -8.68 -29.71
CA THR A 28 -0.49 -8.98 -29.91
C THR A 28 -1.17 -9.40 -28.61
N THR A 29 -2.50 -9.29 -28.55
CA THR A 29 -3.29 -9.77 -27.39
C THR A 29 -3.04 -11.26 -27.12
N GLU A 30 -2.86 -12.08 -28.15
CA GLU A 30 -2.54 -13.52 -28.00
C GLU A 30 -1.16 -13.75 -27.39
N GLU A 31 -0.16 -12.95 -27.76
CA GLU A 31 1.18 -13.03 -27.15
C GLU A 31 1.16 -12.57 -25.69
N LYS A 32 0.40 -11.50 -25.38
CA LYS A 32 0.18 -11.06 -24.00
C LYS A 32 -0.53 -12.13 -23.17
N GLN A 33 -1.53 -12.79 -23.75
CA GLN A 33 -2.25 -13.89 -23.11
C GLN A 33 -1.31 -15.04 -22.76
N LYS A 34 -0.43 -15.45 -23.68
CA LYS A 34 0.57 -16.51 -23.40
C LYS A 34 1.51 -16.13 -22.25
N VAL A 35 1.96 -14.88 -22.20
CA VAL A 35 2.80 -14.39 -21.10
C VAL A 35 1.99 -14.32 -19.80
N ALA A 36 0.69 -14.00 -19.85
CA ALA A 36 -0.17 -13.96 -18.68
C ALA A 36 -0.46 -15.35 -18.11
N GLU A 37 -0.54 -16.39 -18.95
CA GLU A 37 -0.74 -17.79 -18.55
C GLU A 37 0.52 -18.42 -17.93
N ASP A 38 1.71 -18.04 -18.39
CA ASP A 38 3.00 -18.46 -17.80
C ASP A 38 4.00 -17.30 -17.71
N PRO A 39 3.82 -16.38 -16.73
CA PRO A 39 4.74 -15.28 -16.52
C PRO A 39 6.17 -15.74 -16.19
N ALA A 40 6.32 -16.89 -15.54
CA ALA A 40 7.61 -17.44 -15.14
C ALA A 40 8.52 -17.76 -16.34
N ALA A 41 7.94 -18.11 -17.48
CA ALA A 41 8.67 -18.36 -18.72
C ALA A 41 9.35 -17.11 -19.30
N SER A 42 8.91 -15.90 -18.97
CA SER A 42 9.41 -14.65 -19.56
C SER A 42 10.11 -13.74 -18.54
N ASP A 43 11.09 -12.96 -19.02
CA ASP A 43 11.70 -11.85 -18.26
C ASP A 43 11.15 -10.49 -18.69
N ASP A 44 10.24 -10.47 -19.68
CA ASP A 44 9.56 -9.27 -20.11
C ASP A 44 8.55 -8.79 -19.06
N THR A 45 8.22 -7.50 -19.12
CA THR A 45 7.07 -6.95 -18.38
C THR A 45 5.80 -7.71 -18.76
N VAL A 46 5.12 -8.22 -17.74
CA VAL A 46 3.80 -8.86 -17.88
C VAL A 46 2.77 -7.76 -18.07
N VAL A 47 2.02 -7.81 -19.16
CA VAL A 47 1.05 -6.78 -19.56
C VAL A 47 -0.31 -7.41 -19.66
N LEU A 48 -1.34 -6.70 -19.17
CA LEU A 48 -2.72 -7.19 -19.22
C LEU A 48 -3.12 -7.51 -20.66
N PRO A 49 -3.73 -8.68 -20.93
CA PRO A 49 -4.03 -9.15 -22.28
C PRO A 49 -5.30 -8.50 -22.85
N VAL A 50 -5.33 -7.17 -22.85
CA VAL A 50 -6.43 -6.35 -23.37
C VAL A 50 -5.87 -5.23 -24.25
N GLU A 51 -6.74 -4.59 -25.05
CA GLU A 51 -6.35 -3.43 -25.83
C GLU A 51 -5.86 -2.30 -24.90
N LYS A 52 -4.67 -1.75 -25.19
CA LYS A 52 -3.98 -0.77 -24.34
C LYS A 52 -3.80 -1.20 -22.87
N GLY A 53 -3.80 -2.50 -22.57
CA GLY A 53 -3.50 -3.00 -21.23
C GLY A 53 -2.16 -2.48 -20.71
N ALA A 54 -2.13 -2.05 -19.45
CA ALA A 54 -0.91 -1.63 -18.77
C ALA A 54 -0.14 -2.82 -18.19
N ALA A 55 1.04 -2.56 -17.64
CA ALA A 55 1.79 -3.56 -16.87
C ALA A 55 0.95 -4.08 -15.69
N VAL A 56 1.02 -5.39 -15.43
CA VAL A 56 0.29 -6.05 -14.34
C VAL A 56 0.77 -5.54 -12.98
N LEU A 57 2.08 -5.52 -12.78
CA LEU A 57 2.74 -5.09 -11.54
C LEU A 57 2.79 -3.55 -11.45
N ASP A 58 2.48 -3.01 -10.28
CA ASP A 58 2.45 -1.57 -10.06
C ASP A 58 3.88 -0.97 -10.08
N SER A 59 4.89 -1.73 -9.67
CA SER A 59 6.30 -1.33 -9.78
C SER A 59 6.81 -1.28 -11.23
N ASP A 60 6.23 -2.07 -12.13
CA ASP A 60 6.50 -1.95 -13.58
C ASP A 60 5.75 -0.75 -14.17
N LYS A 61 4.54 -0.43 -13.70
CA LYS A 61 3.85 0.82 -14.08
C LYS A 61 4.63 2.06 -13.64
N ASP A 62 5.21 2.04 -12.45
CA ASP A 62 6.12 3.12 -12.00
C ASP A 62 7.34 3.26 -12.90
N ALA A 63 7.92 2.13 -13.33
CA ALA A 63 9.03 2.12 -14.27
C ALA A 63 8.65 2.74 -15.62
N ASP A 64 7.49 2.34 -16.14
CA ASP A 64 6.89 2.86 -17.36
C ASP A 64 6.67 4.36 -17.26
N ASN A 65 6.10 4.83 -16.14
CA ASN A 65 5.84 6.24 -15.89
C ASN A 65 7.12 7.08 -15.82
N ALA A 66 8.22 6.51 -15.33
CA ALA A 66 9.49 7.22 -15.18
C ALA A 66 10.37 7.20 -16.44
N GLY A 67 10.38 6.10 -17.19
CA GLY A 67 11.35 5.90 -18.28
C GLY A 67 10.85 5.13 -19.50
N GLY A 68 9.55 4.81 -19.54
CA GLY A 68 8.88 4.14 -20.65
C GLY A 68 9.59 2.88 -21.12
N ASN A 69 9.65 2.67 -22.45
CA ASN A 69 10.28 1.49 -23.04
C ASN A 69 11.76 1.31 -22.64
N ARG A 70 12.49 2.38 -22.31
CA ARG A 70 13.88 2.27 -21.82
C ARG A 70 13.93 1.62 -20.43
N ALA A 71 12.98 1.97 -19.56
CA ALA A 71 12.88 1.39 -18.23
C ALA A 71 12.45 -0.09 -18.29
N ARG A 72 11.53 -0.45 -19.20
CA ARG A 72 11.15 -1.85 -19.46
C ARG A 72 12.35 -2.70 -19.87
N GLU A 73 13.11 -2.24 -20.86
CA GLU A 73 14.32 -2.93 -21.33
C GLU A 73 15.38 -3.09 -20.22
N ALA A 74 15.57 -2.06 -19.38
CA ALA A 74 16.49 -2.13 -18.26
C ALA A 74 16.04 -3.15 -17.20
N ARG A 75 14.75 -3.17 -16.85
CA ARG A 75 14.18 -4.15 -15.91
C ARG A 75 14.23 -5.57 -16.44
N ARG A 76 13.95 -5.77 -17.74
CA ARG A 76 14.08 -7.06 -18.41
C ARG A 76 15.49 -7.63 -18.24
N LYS A 77 16.53 -6.83 -18.54
CA LYS A 77 17.95 -7.25 -18.36
C LYS A 77 18.27 -7.60 -16.92
N GLN A 78 17.76 -6.85 -15.95
CA GLN A 78 17.94 -7.18 -14.53
C GLN A 78 17.26 -8.51 -14.17
N ARG A 79 16.05 -8.79 -14.68
CA ARG A 79 15.37 -10.09 -14.48
C ARG A 79 16.12 -11.23 -15.14
N GLU A 80 16.66 -11.04 -16.35
CA GLU A 80 17.52 -12.02 -17.04
C GLU A 80 18.79 -12.33 -16.21
N GLU A 81 19.46 -11.31 -15.67
CA GLU A 81 20.63 -11.47 -14.80
C GLU A 81 20.29 -12.18 -13.48
N LEU A 82 19.15 -11.85 -12.87
CA LEU A 82 18.68 -12.49 -11.64
C LEU A 82 18.35 -13.96 -11.90
N ARG A 83 17.61 -14.27 -12.98
CA ARG A 83 17.32 -15.65 -13.41
C ARG A 83 18.59 -16.47 -13.63
N ALA A 84 19.66 -15.86 -14.14
CA ALA A 84 20.94 -16.53 -14.32
C ALA A 84 21.69 -16.80 -13.00
N LYS A 85 21.42 -16.02 -11.94
CA LYS A 85 22.04 -16.16 -10.60
C LYS A 85 21.21 -17.05 -9.67
N GLU A 86 19.90 -16.98 -9.79
CA GLU A 86 18.92 -17.64 -8.95
C GLU A 86 18.16 -18.66 -9.82
N GLU A 87 18.58 -19.93 -9.78
CA GLU A 87 17.78 -21.03 -10.31
C GLU A 87 16.44 -21.06 -9.53
N THR A 88 15.41 -20.44 -10.13
CA THR A 88 13.98 -20.58 -9.80
C THR A 88 13.66 -20.74 -8.31
N VAL A 89 13.65 -19.63 -7.56
CA VAL A 89 12.99 -19.61 -6.24
C VAL A 89 11.49 -19.76 -6.49
N ALA A 90 10.92 -20.90 -6.10
CA ALA A 90 9.49 -21.13 -6.19
C ALA A 90 8.73 -20.13 -5.30
N PRO A 91 7.52 -19.70 -5.71
CA PRO A 91 6.65 -18.91 -4.84
C PRO A 91 6.47 -19.61 -3.47
N PRO A 92 6.39 -18.84 -2.37
CA PRO A 92 6.04 -19.38 -1.06
C PRO A 92 4.75 -20.22 -1.08
N THR A 93 4.70 -21.26 -0.25
CA THR A 93 3.51 -22.14 -0.14
C THR A 93 2.57 -21.74 0.99
N ASP A 94 3.04 -20.91 1.92
CA ASP A 94 2.29 -20.37 3.05
C ASP A 94 2.97 -19.07 3.55
N ASP A 95 2.30 -18.32 4.42
CA ASP A 95 2.85 -17.06 4.94
C ASP A 95 4.16 -17.27 5.73
N ALA A 96 4.30 -18.41 6.41
CA ALA A 96 5.46 -18.71 7.24
C ALA A 96 6.73 -18.93 6.42
N SER A 97 6.60 -19.63 5.29
CA SER A 97 7.64 -19.81 4.27
C SER A 97 7.90 -18.52 3.48
N ALA A 98 6.88 -17.68 3.27
CA ALA A 98 7.08 -16.36 2.68
C ALA A 98 7.99 -15.49 3.56
N GLN A 99 7.82 -15.57 4.87
CA GLN A 99 8.66 -14.83 5.81
C GLN A 99 9.97 -15.54 6.20
N ALA A 100 10.36 -16.65 5.55
CA ALA A 100 11.49 -17.46 6.00
C ALA A 100 12.84 -16.71 6.12
N ALA A 101 12.99 -15.56 5.45
CA ALA A 101 14.15 -14.68 5.57
C ALA A 101 14.18 -13.84 6.86
N ILE A 102 13.04 -13.69 7.55
CA ILE A 102 12.93 -12.93 8.80
C ILE A 102 13.61 -13.72 9.93
N PRO A 103 14.58 -13.11 10.66
CA PRO A 103 15.27 -13.79 11.76
C PRO A 103 14.30 -14.32 12.83
N VAL A 104 14.59 -15.51 13.37
CA VAL A 104 13.75 -16.16 14.38
C VAL A 104 13.69 -15.33 15.66
N GLU A 105 14.79 -14.67 16.01
CA GLU A 105 14.90 -13.79 17.17
C GLU A 105 13.87 -12.65 17.09
N VAL A 106 13.71 -12.05 15.91
CA VAL A 106 12.70 -10.99 15.69
C VAL A 106 11.30 -11.53 15.93
N ARG A 107 11.02 -12.79 15.58
CA ARG A 107 9.70 -13.42 15.76
C ARG A 107 9.39 -13.74 17.21
N GLU A 108 10.38 -14.25 17.94
CA GLU A 108 10.22 -14.62 19.35
C GLU A 108 10.13 -13.41 20.28
N GLU A 109 10.71 -12.26 19.90
CA GLU A 109 10.68 -11.03 20.69
C GLU A 109 9.34 -10.28 20.63
N ILE A 110 8.51 -10.51 19.61
CA ILE A 110 7.28 -9.72 19.36
C ILE A 110 6.34 -9.71 20.56
N PRO A 111 5.98 -10.86 21.18
CA PRO A 111 5.01 -10.83 22.28
C PRO A 111 5.51 -9.97 23.44
N GLN A 112 6.81 -10.07 23.77
CA GLN A 112 7.41 -9.27 24.83
C GLN A 112 7.46 -7.78 24.48
N LYS A 113 7.78 -7.45 23.23
CA LYS A 113 7.83 -6.05 22.76
C LYS A 113 6.45 -5.41 22.72
N ILE A 114 5.42 -6.15 22.32
CA ILE A 114 4.03 -5.66 22.33
C ILE A 114 3.54 -5.46 23.75
N GLU A 115 3.77 -6.43 24.64
CA GLU A 115 3.42 -6.30 26.05
C GLU A 115 4.10 -5.07 26.68
N ALA A 116 5.38 -4.83 26.34
CA ALA A 116 6.10 -3.65 26.79
C ALA A 116 5.48 -2.34 26.29
N VAL A 117 5.07 -2.27 25.01
CA VAL A 117 4.42 -1.08 24.42
C VAL A 117 3.03 -0.84 25.04
N LEU A 118 2.26 -1.90 25.29
CA LEU A 118 0.94 -1.79 25.91
C LEU A 118 1.03 -1.35 27.37
N LYS A 119 2.08 -1.77 28.09
CA LYS A 119 2.32 -1.41 29.49
C LYS A 119 3.12 -0.12 29.70
N GLU A 120 3.62 0.50 28.62
CA GLU A 120 4.34 1.76 28.72
C GLU A 120 3.47 2.82 29.39
N GLU A 121 3.97 3.43 30.46
CA GLU A 121 3.26 4.54 31.12
C GLU A 121 3.31 5.78 30.22
N GLY A 122 2.17 6.43 30.04
CA GLY A 122 2.05 7.65 29.25
C GLY A 122 1.22 8.71 29.97
N GLU A 123 1.35 9.95 29.52
CA GLU A 123 0.56 11.07 30.02
C GLU A 123 -0.77 11.16 29.24
N ARG A 124 -1.90 10.92 29.92
CA ARG A 124 -3.25 11.00 29.35
C ARG A 124 -3.53 12.40 28.82
N VAL A 125 -3.99 12.50 27.57
CA VAL A 125 -4.46 13.75 26.95
C VAL A 125 -5.87 13.58 26.36
N GLU A 126 -6.65 14.65 26.38
CA GLU A 126 -8.04 14.65 25.89
C GLU A 126 -8.13 14.91 24.37
N GLU A 127 -7.24 15.74 23.85
CA GLU A 127 -7.24 16.12 22.43
C GLU A 127 -6.55 15.06 21.56
N ALA A 128 -7.10 14.83 20.37
CA ALA A 128 -6.45 13.98 19.37
C ALA A 128 -5.10 14.59 18.96
N PRO A 129 -4.04 13.77 18.81
CA PRO A 129 -2.72 14.28 18.45
C PRO A 129 -2.76 14.91 17.05
N ALA A 130 -2.07 16.04 16.91
CA ALA A 130 -1.66 16.57 15.62
C ALA A 130 -0.28 16.01 15.30
N PHE A 131 -0.17 15.28 14.19
CA PHE A 131 1.11 14.72 13.78
C PHE A 131 1.95 15.75 13.04
N ALA A 132 3.26 15.75 13.29
CA ALA A 132 4.16 16.60 12.57
C ALA A 132 4.26 16.14 11.11
N VAL A 133 4.36 17.09 10.18
CA VAL A 133 4.84 16.80 8.84
C VAL A 133 6.37 16.79 8.92
N PRO A 134 7.06 15.73 8.46
CA PRO A 134 8.52 15.74 8.41
C PRO A 134 8.98 16.93 7.56
N GLU A 135 10.04 17.64 7.97
CA GLU A 135 10.58 18.76 7.18
C GLU A 135 11.39 18.26 5.98
N THR A 136 12.06 17.12 6.17
CA THR A 136 12.93 16.52 5.16
C THR A 136 12.84 15.00 5.22
N THR A 137 13.22 14.38 4.11
CA THR A 137 13.34 12.94 3.97
C THR A 137 14.46 12.57 3.01
N ASN A 138 14.89 11.32 3.06
CA ASN A 138 15.74 10.74 2.03
C ASN A 138 14.82 10.00 1.04
N ILE A 139 13.94 10.72 0.36
CA ILE A 139 13.42 10.15 -0.88
C ILE A 139 14.59 10.12 -1.84
N VAL A 140 14.89 8.92 -2.31
CA VAL A 140 15.76 8.68 -3.48
C VAL A 140 15.04 9.28 -4.68
N ASN A 141 15.19 10.59 -4.84
CA ASN A 141 14.72 11.34 -5.99
C ASN A 141 15.62 11.00 -7.18
N ASN A 142 15.24 9.93 -7.86
CA ASN A 142 15.56 9.61 -9.25
C ASN A 142 17.05 9.37 -9.61
N THR A 143 17.31 8.14 -10.09
CA THR A 143 18.48 7.65 -10.86
C THR A 143 19.77 7.48 -10.03
N VAL A 144 20.41 6.31 -9.94
CA VAL A 144 21.26 5.71 -11.00
C VAL A 144 21.64 4.23 -10.71
N ILE A 145 21.43 3.39 -11.74
CA ILE A 145 22.23 2.24 -12.24
C ILE A 145 22.90 1.33 -11.20
N ASN A 146 22.33 0.15 -10.94
CA ASN A 146 23.04 -0.93 -10.24
C ASN A 146 24.43 -1.22 -10.85
N ASN A 147 25.45 -1.26 -9.99
CA ASN A 147 26.78 -1.75 -10.31
C ASN A 147 26.74 -3.27 -10.55
N THR A 148 26.71 -3.71 -11.81
CA THR A 148 27.02 -5.10 -12.17
C THR A 148 28.53 -5.25 -12.34
N VAL A 149 29.16 -6.20 -11.64
CA VAL A 149 30.53 -6.60 -11.95
C VAL A 149 30.50 -7.41 -13.24
N ILE A 150 30.93 -6.80 -14.36
CA ILE A 150 31.13 -7.48 -15.63
C ILE A 150 32.58 -7.22 -16.07
N ASN A 151 33.39 -8.27 -16.22
CA ASN A 151 34.74 -8.21 -16.80
C ASN A 151 35.73 -7.24 -16.11
N ASN A 152 35.96 -7.39 -14.80
CA ASN A 152 37.11 -6.83 -14.07
C ASN A 152 37.25 -5.29 -14.09
N THR A 153 36.15 -4.55 -14.30
CA THR A 153 36.11 -3.08 -14.19
C THR A 153 35.14 -2.69 -13.09
N THR A 154 35.61 -1.97 -12.07
CA THR A 154 34.78 -1.41 -11.00
C THR A 154 34.15 -0.12 -11.48
N VAL A 155 32.84 -0.11 -11.68
CA VAL A 155 32.04 1.13 -11.71
C VAL A 155 31.66 1.42 -10.24
N ASN A 156 31.61 2.69 -9.82
CA ASN A 156 31.21 3.07 -8.46
C ASN A 156 29.80 3.67 -8.52
N ASN A 157 28.91 3.21 -7.64
CA ASN A 157 27.62 3.84 -7.42
C ASN A 157 27.66 4.65 -6.13
N THR A 158 27.33 5.93 -6.23
CA THR A 158 27.21 6.86 -5.09
C THR A 158 25.74 6.93 -4.71
N THR A 159 25.37 6.50 -3.51
CA THR A 159 24.10 6.89 -2.90
C THR A 159 24.25 8.34 -2.45
N GLU A 160 23.77 9.29 -3.24
CA GLU A 160 23.54 10.63 -2.72
C GLU A 160 22.24 10.60 -1.93
N ASN A 161 22.36 10.57 -0.59
CA ASN A 161 21.27 10.92 0.32
C ASN A 161 20.98 12.42 0.15
N ASN A 162 20.38 12.79 -0.99
CA ASN A 162 19.90 14.14 -1.19
C ASN A 162 18.66 14.28 -0.31
N VAL A 163 18.87 14.95 0.82
CA VAL A 163 17.82 15.41 1.72
C VAL A 163 16.80 16.15 0.87
N THR A 164 15.65 15.52 0.66
CA THR A 164 14.54 16.04 -0.10
C THR A 164 13.61 16.74 0.87
N GLU A 165 13.29 17.99 0.59
CA GLU A 165 12.31 18.73 1.36
C GLU A 165 10.92 18.10 1.19
N VAL A 166 10.23 17.88 2.30
CA VAL A 166 8.83 17.48 2.28
C VAL A 166 8.01 18.74 2.48
N GLN A 167 7.11 19.00 1.54
CA GLN A 167 6.27 20.18 1.55
C GLN A 167 4.81 19.78 1.66
N VAL A 168 4.06 20.45 2.52
CA VAL A 168 2.59 20.37 2.47
C VAL A 168 2.15 21.14 1.24
N VAL A 169 1.68 20.41 0.24
CA VAL A 169 1.27 20.96 -1.05
C VAL A 169 -0.13 21.55 -0.95
N GLU A 170 -1.04 20.82 -0.29
CA GLU A 170 -2.44 21.17 -0.17
C GLU A 170 -3.06 20.41 1.01
N GLN A 171 -4.08 21.00 1.63
CA GLN A 171 -4.92 20.31 2.60
C GLN A 171 -6.38 20.42 2.15
N VAL A 172 -7.05 19.28 2.04
CA VAL A 172 -8.44 19.18 1.60
C VAL A 172 -9.18 18.36 2.65
N ASP A 173 -10.10 19.00 3.36
CA ASP A 173 -10.82 18.41 4.50
C ASP A 173 -9.84 17.81 5.54
N ASP A 174 -9.87 16.50 5.74
CA ASP A 174 -9.00 15.73 6.65
C ASP A 174 -7.78 15.10 5.96
N ARG A 175 -7.56 15.42 4.68
CA ARG A 175 -6.45 14.91 3.86
C ARG A 175 -5.36 15.94 3.69
N VAL A 176 -4.11 15.49 3.77
CA VAL A 176 -2.93 16.31 3.50
C VAL A 176 -2.22 15.74 2.27
N ILE A 177 -1.99 16.58 1.26
CA ILE A 177 -1.13 16.25 0.13
C ILE A 177 0.29 16.65 0.47
N LEU A 178 1.18 15.67 0.49
CA LEU A 178 2.61 15.85 0.74
C LEU A 178 3.35 15.75 -0.59
N GLY A 179 4.13 16.78 -0.90
CA GLY A 179 5.06 16.82 -2.02
C GLY A 179 6.46 16.46 -1.55
N VAL A 180 7.11 15.54 -2.24
CA VAL A 180 8.46 15.11 -1.96
C VAL A 180 9.20 14.92 -3.28
N GLY A 181 10.07 15.86 -3.62
CA GLY A 181 10.66 15.94 -4.96
C GLY A 181 9.60 16.11 -6.04
N ASP A 182 9.65 15.25 -7.05
CA ASP A 182 8.68 15.24 -8.16
C ASP A 182 7.43 14.40 -7.86
N ARG A 183 7.30 13.85 -6.65
CA ARG A 183 6.18 12.99 -6.26
C ARG A 183 5.25 13.69 -5.28
N ILE A 184 3.97 13.38 -5.40
CA ILE A 184 2.94 13.78 -4.44
C ILE A 184 2.24 12.54 -3.89
N PHE A 185 1.87 12.60 -2.62
CA PHE A 185 1.18 11.54 -1.90
C PHE A 185 0.05 12.17 -1.08
N VAL A 186 -1.08 11.47 -0.97
CA VAL A 186 -2.18 11.87 -0.10
C VAL A 186 -2.13 11.07 1.19
N ARG A 187 -2.31 11.75 2.32
CA ARG A 187 -2.42 11.16 3.65
C ARG A 187 -3.77 11.55 4.23
N GLY A 188 -4.69 10.60 4.31
CA GLY A 188 -5.99 10.75 4.98
C GLY A 188 -5.92 10.39 6.47
N ASP A 189 -6.93 10.82 7.22
CA ASP A 189 -7.09 10.49 8.64
C ASP A 189 -8.09 9.34 8.83
N ASP A 190 -7.59 8.13 9.10
CA ASP A 190 -8.46 6.96 9.34
C ASP A 190 -9.21 7.02 10.68
N ARG A 191 -8.83 7.91 11.61
CA ARG A 191 -9.31 7.90 12.99
C ARG A 191 -10.83 8.09 13.13
N PRO A 192 -11.51 8.97 12.36
CA PRO A 192 -12.97 9.07 12.41
C PRO A 192 -13.67 7.74 12.12
N ARG A 193 -13.24 7.03 11.07
CA ARG A 193 -13.76 5.70 10.72
C ARG A 193 -13.43 4.68 11.80
N LEU A 194 -12.21 4.70 12.34
CA LEU A 194 -11.81 3.79 13.42
C LEU A 194 -12.60 4.04 14.71
N ARG A 195 -12.99 5.26 15.04
CA ARG A 195 -13.75 5.56 16.27
C ARG A 195 -15.25 5.38 16.13
N GLN A 196 -15.73 5.12 14.92
CA GLN A 196 -17.15 4.85 14.71
C GLN A 196 -17.62 3.72 15.64
N ASN A 197 -18.76 3.93 16.30
CA ASN A 197 -19.32 2.99 17.28
C ASN A 197 -18.39 2.66 18.46
N SER A 198 -17.43 3.51 18.83
CA SER A 198 -16.68 3.38 20.08
C SER A 198 -17.49 3.83 21.29
N GLU A 199 -17.23 3.24 22.46
CA GLU A 199 -17.73 3.74 23.75
C GLU A 199 -16.89 4.93 24.22
N GLU A 200 -15.58 4.83 24.05
CA GLU A 200 -14.61 5.85 24.43
C GLU A 200 -13.37 5.74 23.53
N SER A 201 -12.72 6.88 23.27
CA SER A 201 -11.38 6.92 22.68
C SER A 201 -10.53 7.93 23.44
N TYR A 202 -9.30 7.57 23.77
CA TYR A 202 -8.38 8.45 24.48
C TYR A 202 -6.94 8.25 24.02
N TYR A 203 -6.05 9.16 24.41
CA TYR A 203 -4.65 9.13 24.02
C TYR A 203 -3.73 9.27 25.21
N ASP A 204 -2.58 8.63 25.13
CA ASP A 204 -1.48 8.83 26.06
C ASP A 204 -0.23 9.26 25.26
N ASN A 205 0.41 10.35 25.69
CA ASN A 205 1.72 10.73 25.20
C ASN A 205 2.77 9.77 25.78
N LEU A 206 3.53 9.12 24.91
CA LEU A 206 4.58 8.17 25.26
C LEU A 206 5.96 8.82 25.12
N SER A 207 6.99 8.09 25.56
CA SER A 207 8.38 8.50 25.37
C SER A 207 8.77 8.58 23.88
N GLY A 208 9.73 9.45 23.54
CA GLY A 208 10.23 9.59 22.16
C GLY A 208 9.25 10.31 21.20
N GLY A 209 8.29 11.07 21.72
CA GLY A 209 7.28 11.76 20.91
C GLY A 209 6.27 10.82 20.25
N ARG A 210 6.17 9.58 20.74
CA ARG A 210 5.16 8.60 20.32
C ARG A 210 3.83 8.91 21.00
N VAL A 211 2.74 8.47 20.37
CA VAL A 211 1.39 8.62 20.92
C VAL A 211 0.67 7.29 20.87
N ARG A 212 0.03 6.90 21.97
CA ARG A 212 -0.87 5.74 22.02
C ARG A 212 -2.31 6.22 21.94
N GLU A 213 -3.06 5.71 20.98
CA GLU A 213 -4.52 5.82 20.92
C GLU A 213 -5.14 4.51 21.39
N THR A 214 -6.09 4.59 22.32
CA THR A 214 -6.91 3.44 22.73
C THR A 214 -8.36 3.72 22.41
N ILE A 215 -8.96 2.86 21.60
CA ILE A 215 -10.38 2.89 21.25
C ILE A 215 -11.07 1.73 21.95
N VAL A 216 -11.98 2.05 22.87
CA VAL A 216 -12.78 1.06 23.60
C VAL A 216 -14.06 0.80 22.82
N ARG A 217 -14.32 -0.45 22.49
CA ARG A 217 -15.49 -0.87 21.71
C ARG A 217 -16.62 -1.37 22.61
N PRO A 218 -17.87 -1.38 22.11
CA PRO A 218 -19.00 -1.99 22.78
C PRO A 218 -18.65 -3.39 23.23
N GLY A 219 -18.68 -3.57 24.54
CA GLY A 219 -18.21 -4.81 25.09
C GLY A 219 -16.71 -4.92 25.29
N GLY A 220 -16.01 -3.87 25.66
CA GLY A 220 -14.76 -3.94 26.39
C GLY A 220 -13.54 -4.51 25.64
N TYR A 221 -13.65 -4.89 24.36
CA TYR A 221 -12.44 -5.09 23.56
C TYR A 221 -11.89 -3.72 23.14
N GLN A 222 -10.58 -3.65 22.96
CA GLN A 222 -9.84 -2.41 22.73
C GLN A 222 -9.02 -2.51 21.45
N ILE A 223 -8.93 -1.40 20.72
CA ILE A 223 -7.95 -1.23 19.66
C ILE A 223 -6.90 -0.27 20.18
N VAL A 224 -5.66 -0.73 20.29
CA VAL A 224 -4.53 0.05 20.76
C VAL A 224 -3.59 0.29 19.58
N THR A 225 -3.46 1.56 19.17
CA THR A 225 -2.53 1.95 18.10
C THR A 225 -1.46 2.87 18.67
N VAL A 226 -0.19 2.58 18.40
CA VAL A 226 0.93 3.46 18.74
C VAL A 226 1.49 4.06 17.47
N TYR A 227 1.54 5.37 17.45
CA TYR A 227 2.03 6.19 16.37
C TYR A 227 3.40 6.78 16.74
N ASN A 228 4.26 6.99 15.74
CA ASN A 228 5.40 7.88 15.89
C ASN A 228 4.97 9.36 15.83
N ARG A 229 5.92 10.29 15.99
CA ARG A 229 5.67 11.74 15.94
C ARG A 229 5.10 12.25 14.60
N TYR A 230 5.24 11.47 13.53
CA TYR A 230 4.77 11.79 12.17
C TYR A 230 3.44 11.12 11.83
N GLY A 231 2.85 10.35 12.75
CA GLY A 231 1.58 9.65 12.55
C GLY A 231 1.70 8.29 11.87
N ASP A 232 2.92 7.80 11.65
CA ASP A 232 3.11 6.46 11.10
C ASP A 232 2.80 5.42 12.18
N ILE A 233 2.13 4.33 11.80
CA ILE A 233 1.72 3.28 12.74
C ILE A 233 2.90 2.38 13.05
N LEU A 234 3.35 2.38 14.32
CA LEU A 234 4.40 1.49 14.82
C LEU A 234 3.82 0.13 15.21
N THR A 235 2.71 0.16 15.94
CA THR A 235 1.97 -1.03 16.34
C THR A 235 0.48 -0.77 16.29
N ARG A 236 -0.29 -1.75 15.85
CA ARG A 236 -1.74 -1.80 16.06
C ARG A 236 -2.10 -3.18 16.58
N THR A 237 -2.77 -3.21 17.72
CA THR A 237 -3.17 -4.45 18.39
C THR A 237 -4.63 -4.37 18.79
N ARG A 238 -5.36 -5.44 18.53
CA ARG A 238 -6.70 -5.67 19.07
C ARG A 238 -6.57 -6.49 20.36
N VAL A 239 -7.14 -6.00 21.45
CA VAL A 239 -7.14 -6.69 22.75
C VAL A 239 -8.58 -7.05 23.08
N ASP A 240 -8.90 -8.33 23.24
CA ASP A 240 -10.25 -8.75 23.60
C ASP A 240 -10.55 -8.60 25.11
N ARG A 241 -11.78 -8.93 25.52
CA ARG A 241 -12.22 -8.82 26.93
C ARG A 241 -11.43 -9.71 27.89
N ASP A 242 -10.89 -10.81 27.39
CA ASP A 242 -10.14 -11.78 28.18
C ASP A 242 -8.65 -11.40 28.23
N GLY A 243 -8.26 -10.32 27.53
CA GLY A 243 -6.89 -9.83 27.44
C GLY A 243 -6.07 -10.53 26.36
N ASN A 244 -6.68 -11.30 25.45
CA ASN A 244 -5.94 -11.88 24.34
C ASN A 244 -5.61 -10.78 23.33
N GLU A 245 -4.36 -10.77 22.87
CA GLU A 245 -3.81 -9.76 21.97
C GLU A 245 -3.70 -10.32 20.55
N TYR A 246 -4.31 -9.63 19.60
CA TYR A 246 -4.25 -9.92 18.18
C TYR A 246 -3.53 -8.77 17.50
N VAL A 247 -2.24 -9.01 17.25
CA VAL A 247 -1.35 -8.06 16.59
C VAL A 247 -1.82 -7.88 15.15
N MET A 248 -1.97 -6.65 14.69
CA MET A 248 -2.40 -6.36 13.32
C MET A 248 -1.23 -5.86 12.49
N MET A 249 -0.48 -4.92 13.07
CA MET A 249 0.70 -4.31 12.48
C MET A 249 1.76 -4.22 13.57
N TYR A 250 2.99 -4.55 13.22
CA TYR A 250 4.10 -4.49 14.16
C TYR A 250 5.40 -4.25 13.41
N THR A 251 6.11 -3.18 13.75
CA THR A 251 7.48 -2.96 13.29
C THR A 251 8.47 -3.06 14.46
N PRO A 252 9.47 -3.95 14.40
CA PRO A 252 10.49 -4.06 15.45
C PRO A 252 11.51 -2.93 15.45
N GLU A 253 11.62 -2.14 14.37
CA GLU A 253 12.75 -1.23 14.10
C GLU A 253 12.32 0.21 13.76
N TYR A 254 11.75 0.92 14.73
CA TYR A 254 11.76 2.40 14.72
C TYR A 254 12.52 2.90 15.95
N GLU A 255 13.83 2.64 15.96
CA GLU A 255 14.78 3.50 16.69
C GLU A 255 14.91 4.82 15.91
N GLU A 256 15.11 5.95 16.62
CA GLU A 256 14.60 7.30 16.33
C GLU A 256 15.12 8.06 15.08
N ASP A 257 15.75 7.42 14.08
CA ASP A 257 16.51 8.13 13.03
C ASP A 257 16.15 7.79 11.56
N ARG A 258 15.04 7.11 11.28
CA ARG A 258 14.64 6.84 9.88
C ARG A 258 14.04 8.08 9.19
N PRO A 259 14.40 8.35 7.92
CA PRO A 259 13.76 9.39 7.13
C PRO A 259 12.27 9.08 6.97
N ALA A 260 11.42 10.09 7.08
CA ALA A 260 9.97 9.90 6.95
C ALA A 260 9.58 9.78 5.46
N ILE A 261 8.73 8.81 5.08
CA ILE A 261 8.29 8.59 3.68
C ILE A 261 9.47 8.10 2.80
N VAL A 262 9.70 6.79 2.77
CA VAL A 262 10.73 6.14 1.93
C VAL A 262 10.07 5.04 1.10
N ASP A 263 10.39 5.00 -0.20
CA ASP A 263 10.05 3.86 -1.06
C ASP A 263 11.17 2.81 -0.94
N VAL A 264 10.99 1.88 -0.01
CA VAL A 264 11.98 0.81 0.26
C VAL A 264 12.10 -0.20 -0.89
N GLY A 265 11.23 -0.10 -1.90
CA GLY A 265 11.28 -0.92 -3.11
C GLY A 265 12.50 -0.67 -3.97
N TYR A 266 13.20 0.46 -3.81
CA TYR A 266 14.43 0.76 -4.54
C TYR A 266 15.59 -0.17 -4.21
N ASP A 267 15.63 -0.69 -2.99
CA ASP A 267 16.66 -1.63 -2.53
C ASP A 267 16.34 -3.08 -2.91
N LEU A 268 15.15 -3.32 -3.47
CA LEU A 268 14.71 -4.64 -3.89
C LEU A 268 14.96 -4.85 -5.39
N PRO A 269 15.34 -6.08 -5.81
CA PRO A 269 15.40 -6.42 -7.23
C PRO A 269 14.02 -6.27 -7.88
N PRO A 270 13.93 -6.01 -9.21
CA PRO A 270 12.66 -6.05 -9.91
C PRO A 270 11.93 -7.36 -9.65
N MET A 271 10.65 -7.27 -9.31
CA MET A 271 9.84 -8.44 -9.03
C MET A 271 9.75 -9.36 -10.24
N ARG A 272 9.72 -10.68 -10.04
CA ARG A 272 9.36 -11.64 -11.11
C ARG A 272 8.05 -12.31 -10.72
N LEU A 273 6.99 -12.05 -11.51
CA LEU A 273 5.73 -12.75 -11.31
C LEU A 273 5.92 -14.21 -11.74
N GLY A 274 5.86 -15.14 -10.79
CA GLY A 274 6.09 -16.57 -11.02
C GLY A 274 4.83 -17.41 -11.16
N ILE A 275 3.65 -16.80 -11.00
CA ILE A 275 2.34 -17.45 -11.08
C ILE A 275 1.51 -16.84 -12.23
N PRO A 276 0.51 -17.55 -12.77
CA PRO A 276 -0.43 -17.01 -13.74
C PRO A 276 -1.11 -15.71 -13.28
N VAL A 277 -1.46 -14.83 -14.21
CA VAL A 277 -2.08 -13.52 -13.91
C VAL A 277 -3.45 -13.68 -13.27
N ASP A 278 -4.23 -14.70 -13.63
CA ASP A 278 -5.53 -15.04 -13.05
C ASP A 278 -5.44 -15.69 -11.65
N GLU A 279 -4.24 -16.10 -11.24
CA GLU A 279 -3.93 -16.47 -9.85
C GLU A 279 -3.40 -15.28 -9.03
N TYR A 280 -2.92 -14.22 -9.68
CA TYR A 280 -2.39 -13.01 -9.04
C TYR A 280 -3.43 -11.89 -8.88
N ILE A 281 -4.28 -11.68 -9.88
CA ILE A 281 -5.37 -10.70 -9.90
C ILE A 281 -6.69 -11.41 -10.12
N VAL A 282 -7.69 -11.04 -9.32
CA VAL A 282 -9.09 -11.40 -9.57
C VAL A 282 -9.88 -10.14 -9.90
N ASP A 283 -10.54 -10.14 -11.05
CA ASP A 283 -11.53 -9.13 -11.42
C ASP A 283 -12.92 -9.65 -11.02
N VAL A 284 -13.57 -8.96 -10.08
CA VAL A 284 -14.88 -9.37 -9.54
C VAL A 284 -15.97 -9.35 -10.61
N ALA A 285 -15.82 -8.53 -11.66
CA ALA A 285 -16.79 -8.48 -12.75
C ALA A 285 -16.64 -9.68 -13.70
N GLU A 286 -15.41 -10.15 -13.92
CA GLU A 286 -15.12 -11.27 -14.84
C GLU A 286 -15.30 -12.64 -14.16
N ASP A 287 -14.91 -12.78 -12.89
CA ASP A 287 -15.01 -14.03 -12.12
C ASP A 287 -15.78 -13.83 -10.80
N PRO A 288 -17.10 -13.53 -10.84
CA PRO A 288 -17.88 -13.24 -9.65
C PRO A 288 -18.04 -14.43 -8.69
N ASP A 289 -17.88 -15.66 -9.19
CA ASP A 289 -18.04 -16.91 -8.44
C ASP A 289 -16.70 -17.46 -7.91
N ARG A 290 -15.59 -16.73 -8.07
CA ARG A 290 -14.29 -17.08 -7.51
C ARG A 290 -14.38 -17.37 -6.01
N ASP A 291 -13.64 -18.37 -5.54
CA ASP A 291 -13.43 -18.54 -4.11
C ASP A 291 -12.49 -17.43 -3.58
N TYR A 292 -13.08 -16.29 -3.25
CA TYR A 292 -12.36 -15.16 -2.66
C TYR A 292 -11.72 -15.50 -1.32
N TYR A 293 -12.26 -16.49 -0.59
CA TYR A 293 -11.70 -16.89 0.69
C TYR A 293 -10.38 -17.66 0.47
N GLU A 294 -10.36 -18.60 -0.47
CA GLU A 294 -9.14 -19.26 -0.92
C GLU A 294 -8.14 -18.22 -1.43
N PHE A 295 -8.56 -17.35 -2.36
CA PHE A 295 -7.68 -16.33 -2.93
C PHE A 295 -7.06 -15.39 -1.90
N LEU A 296 -7.83 -14.90 -0.92
CA LEU A 296 -7.30 -14.05 0.15
C LEU A 296 -6.43 -14.81 1.15
N SER A 297 -6.61 -16.13 1.29
CA SER A 297 -5.83 -16.96 2.22
C SER A 297 -4.47 -17.37 1.67
N GLU A 298 -4.19 -17.01 0.42
CA GLU A 298 -2.97 -17.40 -0.27
C GLU A 298 -1.78 -16.55 0.15
N PRO A 299 -0.56 -17.12 0.14
CA PRO A 299 0.62 -16.44 0.60
C PRO A 299 1.09 -15.36 -0.39
N PRO A 300 2.06 -14.52 0.03
CA PRO A 300 2.84 -13.72 -0.90
C PRO A 300 3.45 -14.57 -2.02
N VAL A 301 3.55 -13.99 -3.22
CA VAL A 301 4.09 -14.65 -4.41
C VAL A 301 5.63 -14.57 -4.52
N GLU A 302 6.26 -13.86 -3.59
CA GLU A 302 7.70 -13.83 -3.34
C GLU A 302 7.97 -13.84 -1.84
N GLN A 303 9.19 -14.21 -1.43
CA GLN A 303 9.62 -14.08 -0.05
C GLN A 303 9.58 -12.63 0.43
N VAL A 304 9.41 -12.47 1.74
CA VAL A 304 9.35 -11.20 2.46
C VAL A 304 10.62 -11.10 3.31
N GLU A 305 11.46 -10.12 3.00
CA GLU A 305 12.81 -9.99 3.54
C GLU A 305 12.80 -9.59 5.01
N ARG A 306 11.83 -8.77 5.41
CA ARG A 306 11.59 -8.29 6.77
C ARG A 306 10.14 -7.86 6.92
N VAL A 307 9.73 -7.55 8.14
CA VAL A 307 8.46 -6.85 8.33
C VAL A 307 8.61 -5.38 8.00
N TYR A 308 7.62 -4.86 7.31
CA TYR A 308 7.52 -3.49 6.84
C TYR A 308 6.45 -2.73 7.62
N THR A 309 6.57 -1.40 7.72
CA THR A 309 5.45 -0.60 8.22
C THR A 309 4.35 -0.52 7.18
N ILE A 310 3.13 -0.22 7.63
CA ILE A 310 2.03 0.04 6.69
C ILE A 310 2.33 1.22 5.78
N ASP A 311 3.09 2.22 6.24
CA ASP A 311 3.49 3.36 5.42
C ASP A 311 4.58 3.01 4.40
N GLU A 312 5.49 2.08 4.70
CA GLU A 312 6.39 1.50 3.70
C GLU A 312 5.59 0.77 2.60
N VAL A 313 4.54 0.01 2.99
CA VAL A 313 3.64 -0.67 2.05
C VAL A 313 2.83 0.32 1.20
N ARG A 314 2.31 1.41 1.79
CA ARG A 314 1.64 2.50 1.06
C ARG A 314 2.58 3.15 0.03
N ASN A 315 3.82 3.41 0.43
CA ASN A 315 4.74 4.15 -0.42
C ASN A 315 5.46 3.30 -1.48
N SER A 316 5.48 1.96 -1.32
CA SER A 316 6.22 1.07 -2.23
C SER A 316 5.33 0.12 -3.02
N ALA A 317 5.18 0.41 -4.32
CA ALA A 317 4.50 -0.49 -5.26
C ALA A 317 5.17 -1.87 -5.32
N ARG A 318 6.50 -1.91 -5.22
CA ARG A 318 7.30 -3.14 -5.25
C ARG A 318 6.99 -4.08 -4.07
N LEU A 319 6.66 -3.53 -2.91
CA LEU A 319 6.20 -4.32 -1.76
C LEU A 319 4.78 -4.84 -1.97
N ARG A 320 3.86 -3.97 -2.42
CA ARG A 320 2.48 -4.37 -2.69
C ARG A 320 2.37 -5.45 -3.75
N ASP A 321 3.26 -5.41 -4.73
CA ASP A 321 3.30 -6.42 -5.79
C ASP A 321 3.59 -7.84 -5.26
N LYS A 322 4.17 -7.99 -4.06
CA LYS A 322 4.41 -9.32 -3.46
C LYS A 322 3.12 -10.03 -3.04
N VAL A 323 1.99 -9.34 -2.94
CA VAL A 323 0.70 -9.94 -2.52
C VAL A 323 -0.35 -9.81 -3.61
N ARG A 324 -1.27 -10.77 -3.66
CA ARG A 324 -2.35 -10.84 -4.65
C ARG A 324 -3.33 -9.68 -4.51
N ARG A 325 -4.04 -9.34 -5.59
CA ARG A 325 -4.95 -8.18 -5.67
C ARG A 325 -6.33 -8.59 -6.16
N ILE A 326 -7.37 -8.09 -5.51
CA ILE A 326 -8.76 -8.19 -5.99
C ILE A 326 -9.14 -6.83 -6.55
N ASP A 327 -9.53 -6.78 -7.83
CA ASP A 327 -10.03 -5.58 -8.50
C ASP A 327 -11.57 -5.54 -8.38
N LEU A 328 -12.09 -4.51 -7.73
CA LEU A 328 -13.52 -4.32 -7.50
C LEU A 328 -14.18 -3.56 -8.67
N ASP A 329 -14.00 -4.07 -9.88
CA ASP A 329 -14.42 -3.38 -11.11
C ASP A 329 -15.96 -3.33 -11.29
N THR A 330 -16.71 -3.95 -10.38
CA THR A 330 -18.16 -3.80 -10.26
C THR A 330 -18.61 -2.51 -9.56
N ILE A 331 -17.70 -1.81 -8.87
CA ILE A 331 -17.97 -0.51 -8.26
C ILE A 331 -17.55 0.59 -9.23
N HIS A 332 -18.56 1.21 -9.84
CA HIS A 332 -18.35 2.37 -10.70
C HIS A 332 -18.68 3.65 -9.96
N PHE A 333 -17.73 4.58 -9.99
CA PHE A 333 -17.91 5.93 -9.49
C PHE A 333 -18.27 6.87 -10.64
N ALA A 334 -19.24 7.76 -10.39
CA ALA A 334 -19.47 8.88 -11.28
C ALA A 334 -18.23 9.79 -11.32
N THR A 335 -18.06 10.52 -12.42
CA THR A 335 -16.98 11.49 -12.58
C THR A 335 -17.00 12.50 -11.43
N GLY A 336 -15.86 12.68 -10.75
CA GLY A 336 -15.73 13.61 -9.62
C GLY A 336 -16.50 13.21 -8.36
N SER A 337 -16.90 11.94 -8.22
CA SER A 337 -17.63 11.45 -7.04
C SER A 337 -16.94 10.23 -6.42
N ALA A 338 -17.06 10.14 -5.09
CA ALA A 338 -16.71 8.98 -4.28
C ALA A 338 -17.94 8.23 -3.75
N GLU A 339 -19.15 8.61 -4.15
CA GLU A 339 -20.38 7.94 -3.70
C GLU A 339 -20.56 6.58 -4.37
N VAL A 340 -20.90 5.56 -3.58
CA VAL A 340 -21.21 4.20 -4.05
C VAL A 340 -22.70 3.94 -3.90
N SER A 341 -23.37 3.53 -4.97
CA SER A 341 -24.80 3.20 -4.89
C SER A 341 -25.04 1.91 -4.10
N MET A 342 -26.15 1.81 -3.38
CA MET A 342 -26.51 0.59 -2.63
C MET A 342 -26.69 -0.65 -3.52
N THR A 343 -26.96 -0.48 -4.82
CA THR A 343 -27.01 -1.61 -5.76
C THR A 343 -25.62 -2.16 -6.03
N GLN A 344 -24.62 -1.29 -6.22
CA GLN A 344 -23.22 -1.69 -6.38
C GLN A 344 -22.65 -2.23 -5.08
N ALA A 345 -23.06 -1.69 -3.93
CA ALA A 345 -22.68 -2.19 -2.61
C ALA A 345 -22.86 -3.71 -2.52
N LYS A 346 -23.96 -4.26 -3.05
CA LYS A 346 -24.28 -5.70 -3.04
C LYS A 346 -23.25 -6.58 -3.73
N THR A 347 -22.49 -6.03 -4.68
CA THR A 347 -21.45 -6.76 -5.41
C THR A 347 -20.24 -7.08 -4.52
N LEU A 348 -20.04 -6.33 -3.44
CA LEU A 348 -18.96 -6.58 -2.48
C LEU A 348 -19.22 -7.75 -1.54
N ARG A 349 -20.44 -8.32 -1.51
CA ARG A 349 -20.80 -9.35 -0.53
C ARG A 349 -19.84 -10.53 -0.56
N GLY A 350 -19.50 -11.06 -1.74
CA GLY A 350 -18.62 -12.23 -1.86
C GLY A 350 -17.23 -11.97 -1.26
N VAL A 351 -16.65 -10.81 -1.58
CA VAL A 351 -15.35 -10.38 -1.05
C VAL A 351 -15.43 -10.11 0.46
N ALA A 352 -16.47 -9.42 0.92
CA ALA A 352 -16.64 -9.11 2.35
C ALA A 352 -16.86 -10.37 3.21
N ASP A 353 -17.66 -11.33 2.73
CA ASP A 353 -17.86 -12.61 3.39
C ASP A 353 -16.53 -13.40 3.48
N ALA A 354 -15.70 -13.33 2.44
CA ALA A 354 -14.37 -13.93 2.44
C ALA A 354 -13.41 -13.24 3.43
N MET A 355 -13.40 -11.90 3.48
CA MET A 355 -12.61 -11.15 4.47
C MET A 355 -13.03 -11.52 5.91
N ASN A 356 -14.33 -11.60 6.19
CA ASN A 356 -14.83 -12.01 7.50
C ASN A 356 -14.41 -13.44 7.85
N LYS A 357 -14.46 -14.39 6.91
CA LYS A 357 -13.96 -15.76 7.13
C LYS A 357 -12.46 -15.83 7.39
N VAL A 358 -11.66 -14.97 6.74
CA VAL A 358 -10.22 -14.83 7.03
C VAL A 358 -10.04 -14.31 8.46
N LEU A 359 -10.80 -13.29 8.85
CA LEU A 359 -10.76 -12.69 10.19
C LEU A 359 -11.25 -13.62 11.31
N GLU A 360 -12.18 -14.52 11.03
CA GLU A 360 -12.60 -15.57 11.97
C GLU A 360 -11.44 -16.51 12.33
N LYS A 361 -10.48 -16.71 11.42
CA LYS A 361 -9.28 -17.53 11.67
C LYS A 361 -8.16 -16.75 12.34
N ASP A 362 -8.02 -15.47 12.01
CA ASP A 362 -7.03 -14.57 12.60
C ASP A 362 -7.59 -13.13 12.66
N PRO A 363 -8.04 -12.66 13.83
CA PRO A 363 -8.56 -11.30 13.99
C PRO A 363 -7.53 -10.19 13.73
N GLY A 364 -6.24 -10.53 13.62
CA GLY A 364 -5.16 -9.60 13.34
C GLY A 364 -4.85 -9.42 11.86
N GLU A 365 -5.67 -9.96 10.96
CA GLU A 365 -5.49 -9.80 9.52
C GLU A 365 -5.67 -8.34 9.07
N THR A 366 -4.85 -7.86 8.15
CA THR A 366 -4.88 -6.49 7.64
C THR A 366 -5.12 -6.49 6.14
N PHE A 367 -6.13 -5.73 5.72
CA PHE A 367 -6.47 -5.50 4.33
C PHE A 367 -6.16 -4.07 3.93
N PHE A 368 -5.60 -3.93 2.74
CA PHE A 368 -5.23 -2.67 2.13
C PHE A 368 -6.16 -2.37 0.96
N ILE A 369 -6.85 -1.24 1.01
CA ILE A 369 -7.85 -0.79 0.05
C ILE A 369 -7.25 0.38 -0.73
N GLU A 370 -7.08 0.19 -2.03
CA GLU A 370 -6.41 1.15 -2.90
C GLU A 370 -7.42 1.78 -3.85
N GLY A 371 -7.46 3.10 -3.91
CA GLY A 371 -8.31 3.82 -4.86
C GLY A 371 -7.52 4.34 -6.05
N HIS A 372 -8.16 4.32 -7.23
CA HIS A 372 -7.59 4.80 -8.49
C HIS A 372 -8.57 5.68 -9.28
N THR A 373 -8.02 6.57 -10.11
CA THR A 373 -8.77 7.39 -11.07
C THR A 373 -8.34 7.09 -12.49
N ASP A 374 -9.10 7.59 -13.46
CA ASP A 374 -8.60 7.76 -14.82
C ASP A 374 -7.61 8.93 -14.88
N ALA A 375 -7.04 9.16 -16.06
CA ALA A 375 -6.02 10.18 -16.30
C ALA A 375 -6.61 11.57 -16.59
N VAL A 376 -7.90 11.79 -16.28
CA VAL A 376 -8.59 13.05 -16.56
C VAL A 376 -8.66 13.88 -15.29
N GLY A 377 -8.15 15.10 -15.34
CA GLY A 377 -8.13 16.02 -14.21
C GLY A 377 -6.71 16.43 -13.85
N ALA A 378 -6.57 17.09 -12.70
CA ALA A 378 -5.25 17.39 -12.13
C ALA A 378 -4.83 16.27 -11.18
N ASP A 379 -3.55 15.92 -11.18
CA ASP A 379 -2.98 14.83 -10.36
C ASP A 379 -3.38 14.95 -8.88
N ARG A 380 -3.33 16.17 -8.31
CA ARG A 380 -3.72 16.44 -6.92
C ARG A 380 -5.20 16.12 -6.64
N SER A 381 -6.09 16.56 -7.54
CA SER A 381 -7.52 16.26 -7.44
C SER A 381 -7.79 14.76 -7.59
N ASN A 382 -7.05 14.10 -8.49
CA ASN A 382 -7.12 12.66 -8.70
C ASN A 382 -6.63 11.87 -7.47
N LEU A 383 -5.57 12.33 -6.80
CA LEU A 383 -5.12 11.73 -5.54
C LEU A 383 -6.19 11.81 -4.45
N VAL A 384 -6.75 13.00 -4.20
CA VAL A 384 -7.80 13.19 -3.19
C VAL A 384 -9.02 12.33 -3.50
N LEU A 385 -9.54 12.41 -4.73
CA LEU A 385 -10.71 11.64 -5.15
C LEU A 385 -10.48 10.12 -5.04
N SER A 386 -9.29 9.65 -5.40
CA SER A 386 -8.96 8.23 -5.26
C SER A 386 -8.94 7.78 -3.80
N ASP A 387 -8.47 8.62 -2.89
CA ASP A 387 -8.43 8.31 -1.45
C ASP A 387 -9.84 8.29 -0.85
N GLU A 388 -10.69 9.25 -1.23
CA GLU A 388 -12.12 9.27 -0.89
C GLU A 388 -12.84 7.99 -1.37
N ARG A 389 -12.53 7.50 -2.58
CA ARG A 389 -13.12 6.27 -3.10
C ARG A 389 -12.71 5.03 -2.28
N ALA A 390 -11.44 4.96 -1.90
CA ALA A 390 -10.96 3.89 -1.03
C ALA A 390 -11.65 3.94 0.34
N GLU A 391 -11.80 5.14 0.92
CA GLU A 391 -12.52 5.36 2.16
C GLU A 391 -13.99 4.95 2.07
N SER A 392 -14.72 5.38 1.02
CA SER A 392 -16.11 5.00 0.79
C SER A 392 -16.31 3.49 0.74
N VAL A 393 -15.40 2.75 0.09
CA VAL A 393 -15.44 1.29 0.08
C VAL A 393 -15.15 0.71 1.46
N ALA A 394 -14.18 1.25 2.21
CA ALA A 394 -13.89 0.81 3.57
C ALA A 394 -15.07 1.03 4.53
N VAL A 395 -15.74 2.18 4.44
CA VAL A 395 -16.95 2.49 5.21
C VAL A 395 -18.06 1.51 4.85
N LEU A 396 -18.27 1.23 3.57
CA LEU A 396 -19.29 0.29 3.12
C LEU A 396 -19.02 -1.15 3.60
N LEU A 397 -17.76 -1.62 3.51
CA LEU A 397 -17.34 -2.91 4.08
C LEU A 397 -17.61 -2.98 5.59
N THR A 398 -17.40 -1.87 6.30
CA THR A 398 -17.62 -1.79 7.74
C THR A 398 -19.12 -1.77 8.08
N GLU A 399 -19.87 -0.82 7.55
CA GLU A 399 -21.26 -0.55 7.93
C GLU A 399 -22.25 -1.59 7.41
N VAL A 400 -22.03 -2.10 6.19
CA VAL A 400 -22.98 -2.99 5.51
C VAL A 400 -22.63 -4.45 5.75
N TYR A 401 -21.34 -4.78 5.81
CA TYR A 401 -20.85 -6.16 5.87
C TYR A 401 -20.14 -6.53 7.18
N GLY A 402 -19.95 -5.57 8.09
CA GLY A 402 -19.40 -5.84 9.41
C GLY A 402 -17.90 -6.18 9.41
N VAL A 403 -17.17 -5.87 8.34
CA VAL A 403 -15.71 -6.00 8.35
C VAL A 403 -15.14 -4.96 9.32
N PRO A 404 -14.38 -5.32 10.38
CA PRO A 404 -14.00 -4.35 11.39
C PRO A 404 -13.06 -3.28 10.82
N ALA A 405 -13.35 -2.01 11.14
CA ALA A 405 -12.63 -0.87 10.59
C ALA A 405 -11.12 -0.90 10.86
N GLU A 406 -10.71 -1.42 12.02
CA GLU A 406 -9.30 -1.58 12.40
C GLU A 406 -8.48 -2.48 11.47
N ASN A 407 -9.14 -3.42 10.78
CA ASN A 407 -8.54 -4.35 9.82
C ASN A 407 -8.40 -3.74 8.41
N LEU A 408 -8.95 -2.54 8.18
CA LEU A 408 -8.96 -1.88 6.87
C LEU A 408 -8.06 -0.65 6.88
N VAL A 409 -7.17 -0.57 5.91
CA VAL A 409 -6.30 0.57 5.66
C VAL A 409 -6.58 1.08 4.26
N THR A 410 -6.71 2.39 4.09
CA THR A 410 -6.98 3.00 2.79
C THR A 410 -5.79 3.80 2.28
N GLN A 411 -5.70 3.92 0.94
CA GLN A 411 -4.79 4.82 0.25
C GLN A 411 -5.32 5.16 -1.15
N GLY A 412 -5.33 6.44 -1.50
CA GLY A 412 -5.48 6.90 -2.88
C GLY A 412 -4.16 6.98 -3.65
N TYR A 413 -4.15 6.52 -4.91
CA TYR A 413 -3.01 6.66 -5.83
C TYR A 413 -3.31 7.47 -7.10
N GLY A 414 -4.52 8.02 -7.21
CA GLY A 414 -4.96 8.79 -8.37
C GLY A 414 -4.76 8.01 -9.67
N GLU A 415 -4.18 8.68 -10.65
CA GLU A 415 -3.93 8.12 -11.99
C GLU A 415 -2.60 7.37 -12.13
N ARG A 416 -1.82 7.23 -11.04
CA ARG A 416 -0.46 6.66 -11.11
C ARG A 416 -0.43 5.23 -11.65
N PHE A 417 -1.45 4.43 -11.33
CA PHE A 417 -1.50 2.99 -11.64
C PHE A 417 -2.70 2.65 -12.54
N LEU A 418 -2.70 3.18 -13.76
CA LEU A 418 -3.74 2.88 -14.76
C LEU A 418 -3.76 1.38 -15.10
N LYS A 419 -4.96 0.78 -15.17
CA LYS A 419 -5.21 -0.58 -15.69
C LYS A 419 -5.13 -0.58 -17.21
N ILE A 420 -5.71 0.45 -17.84
CA ILE A 420 -5.66 0.73 -19.27
C ILE A 420 -4.83 1.99 -19.50
N SER A 421 -3.76 1.86 -20.28
CA SER A 421 -2.76 2.91 -20.52
C SER A 421 -3.29 3.95 -21.51
N THR A 422 -4.22 4.78 -21.06
CA THR A 422 -4.85 5.86 -21.84
C THR A 422 -4.92 7.16 -21.04
N ARG A 423 -4.80 8.30 -21.74
CA ARG A 423 -4.99 9.64 -21.17
C ARG A 423 -6.46 10.09 -21.21
N GLU A 424 -7.32 9.30 -21.83
CA GLU A 424 -8.75 9.56 -21.93
C GLU A 424 -9.49 9.06 -20.68
N ALA A 425 -10.73 9.50 -20.51
CA ALA A 425 -11.59 8.98 -19.45
C ALA A 425 -11.83 7.48 -19.68
N GLU A 426 -11.56 6.66 -18.66
CA GLU A 426 -11.62 5.21 -18.77
C GLU A 426 -12.20 4.61 -17.49
N GLN A 427 -13.31 3.88 -17.62
CA GLN A 427 -14.04 3.31 -16.49
C GLN A 427 -13.22 2.25 -15.76
N GLU A 428 -12.45 1.44 -16.49
CA GLU A 428 -11.57 0.40 -15.95
C GLU A 428 -10.43 0.99 -15.08
N ASN A 429 -10.11 2.27 -15.25
CA ASN A 429 -9.15 2.97 -14.42
C ASN A 429 -9.77 3.51 -13.13
N ARG A 430 -11.08 3.82 -13.13
CA ARG A 430 -11.83 4.30 -11.96
C ARG A 430 -12.26 3.14 -11.07
N ARG A 431 -11.28 2.49 -10.43
CA ARG A 431 -11.46 1.27 -9.65
C ARG A 431 -10.98 1.40 -8.22
N VAL A 432 -11.41 0.46 -7.39
CA VAL A 432 -10.84 0.20 -6.06
C VAL A 432 -10.30 -1.22 -6.05
N THR A 433 -9.17 -1.44 -5.38
CA THR A 433 -8.58 -2.77 -5.26
C THR A 433 -8.35 -3.14 -3.80
N ILE A 434 -8.31 -4.44 -3.50
CA ILE A 434 -8.09 -4.96 -2.15
C ILE A 434 -6.91 -5.93 -2.16
N ARG A 435 -6.00 -5.79 -1.19
CA ARG A 435 -4.90 -6.73 -0.92
C ARG A 435 -4.93 -7.17 0.53
N ARG A 436 -4.62 -8.43 0.81
CA ARG A 436 -4.28 -8.89 2.16
C ARG A 436 -2.79 -8.62 2.39
N VAL A 437 -2.45 -7.72 3.32
CA VAL A 437 -1.07 -7.25 3.53
C VAL A 437 -0.46 -7.73 4.84
N THR A 438 -1.19 -8.51 5.65
CA THR A 438 -0.70 -9.12 6.90
C THR A 438 0.71 -9.70 6.80
N PRO A 439 1.06 -10.55 5.81
CA PRO A 439 2.40 -11.13 5.74
C PRO A 439 3.50 -10.10 5.46
N LEU A 440 3.17 -8.86 5.10
CA LEU A 440 4.14 -7.77 4.93
C LEU A 440 4.32 -6.92 6.20
N VAL A 441 3.25 -6.76 7.00
CA VAL A 441 3.19 -5.76 8.09
C VAL A 441 3.24 -6.35 9.50
N ARG A 442 3.28 -7.67 9.61
CA ARG A 442 3.35 -8.39 10.87
C ARG A 442 4.07 -9.72 10.67
N PRO A 443 4.88 -10.19 11.64
CA PRO A 443 5.39 -11.55 11.61
C PRO A 443 4.25 -12.56 11.82
N VAL A 444 4.15 -13.54 10.93
CA VAL A 444 3.16 -14.61 11.04
C VAL A 444 3.70 -15.74 11.93
N ALA A 445 2.86 -16.25 12.81
CA ALA A 445 3.22 -17.39 13.64
C ALA A 445 3.33 -18.66 12.75
N GLN A 446 4.36 -19.48 12.98
CA GLN A 446 4.38 -20.84 12.46
C GLN A 446 3.29 -21.63 13.21
N ARG A 447 2.27 -22.11 12.49
CA ARG A 447 1.23 -22.98 13.06
C ARG A 447 1.76 -24.35 13.42
#